data_AF-A0A1Q6R760-F1
#
_entry.id   AF-A0A1Q6R760-F1
#
_cell.length_a   1.000
_cell.length_b   1.000
_cell.length_c   1.000
_cell.angle_alpha   90.00
_cell.angle_beta   90.00
_cell.angle_gamma   90.00
#
_symmetry.space_group_name_H-M   'P 1'
#
loop_
_entity.id
_entity.type
_entity.pdbx_description
1 polymer ?
#
loop_
_entity_poly.entity_id
_entity_poly.type
_entity_poly.pdbx_seq_one_letter_code
_entity_poly.pdbx_strand_id
1 'polypeptide(L)'
;MTLFERVFGGNDYNYARTVAAIDEAIAAYGESEPVSFPGTAYSLPCYYGVTGVKITTLGEMKAAMDTIKSKMTRNNRLHDAFESGIASALCAEFLEALKYLHGAEPYAEPEMGHLTDAFVRNLGVPLVTGDIPGVSPIRRRVFWSPSPATPSSTASTPA
;
A
#
# COMPACT_ATOMS: atom_id res chain seq x y z
N MET A 1 -2.17 7.77 26.50
CA MET A 1 -2.20 7.15 25.16
C MET A 1 -2.61 5.69 25.30
N THR A 2 -3.89 5.40 25.05
CA THR A 2 -4.44 4.03 25.03
C THR A 2 -4.08 3.31 23.72
N LEU A 3 -4.28 1.99 23.67
CA LEU A 3 -4.08 1.23 22.41
C LEU A 3 -5.02 1.71 21.31
N PHE A 4 -6.28 1.99 21.64
CA PHE A 4 -7.27 2.52 20.71
C PHE A 4 -6.83 3.88 20.15
N GLU A 5 -6.34 4.79 20.99
CA GLU A 5 -5.78 6.08 20.54
C GLU A 5 -4.57 5.89 19.61
N ARG A 6 -3.71 4.89 19.84
CA ARG A 6 -2.59 4.57 18.94
C ARG A 6 -3.07 4.14 17.57
N VAL A 7 -4.06 3.24 17.54
CA VAL A 7 -4.61 2.68 16.30
C VAL A 7 -5.32 3.76 15.51
N PHE A 8 -6.18 4.55 16.15
CA PHE A 8 -6.92 5.62 15.48
C PHE A 8 -6.00 6.72 14.97
N GLY A 9 -5.05 7.19 15.79
CA GLY A 9 -4.09 8.21 15.36
C GLY A 9 -3.15 7.73 14.26
N GLY A 10 -2.73 6.46 14.29
CA GLY A 10 -1.95 5.86 13.21
C GLY A 10 -2.73 5.76 11.90
N ASN A 11 -4.02 5.44 11.99
CA ASN A 11 -4.89 5.39 10.82
C ASN A 11 -5.16 6.78 10.23
N ASP A 12 -5.36 7.81 11.05
CA ASP A 12 -5.50 9.20 10.59
C ASP A 12 -4.26 9.66 9.81
N TYR A 13 -3.06 9.34 10.32
CA TYR A 13 -1.81 9.62 9.63
C TYR A 13 -1.71 8.92 8.27
N ASN A 14 -2.04 7.62 8.20
CA ASN A 14 -1.99 6.85 6.96
C ASN A 14 -3.02 7.34 5.94
N TYR A 15 -4.23 7.65 6.40
CA TYR A 15 -5.30 8.18 5.55
C TYR A 15 -4.88 9.50 4.90
N ALA A 16 -4.43 10.47 5.71
CA ALA A 16 -4.00 11.77 5.21
C ALA A 16 -2.85 11.66 4.20
N ARG A 17 -1.86 10.80 4.50
CA ARG A 17 -0.74 10.53 3.59
C ARG A 17 -1.20 9.92 2.25
N THR A 18 -2.17 9.02 2.29
CA THR A 18 -2.68 8.35 1.10
C THR A 18 -3.47 9.31 0.22
N VAL A 19 -4.34 10.14 0.81
CA VAL A 19 -5.05 11.20 0.08
C VAL A 19 -4.08 12.14 -0.61
N ALA A 20 -3.06 12.64 0.11
CA ALA A 20 -2.06 13.52 -0.47
C ALA A 20 -1.30 12.88 -1.65
N ALA A 21 -0.88 11.62 -1.52
CA ALA A 21 -0.18 10.91 -2.59
C ALA A 21 -1.06 10.67 -3.82
N ILE A 22 -2.36 10.36 -3.63
CA ILE A 22 -3.31 10.20 -4.74
C ILE A 22 -3.55 11.54 -5.43
N ASP A 23 -3.74 12.62 -4.67
CA ASP A 23 -3.94 13.95 -5.23
C ASP A 23 -2.71 14.43 -6.01
N GLU A 24 -1.50 14.16 -5.51
CA GLU A 24 -0.24 14.43 -6.23
C GLU A 24 -0.14 13.61 -7.53
N ALA A 25 -0.50 12.32 -7.49
CA ALA A 25 -0.50 11.47 -8.68
C ALA A 25 -1.55 11.92 -9.71
N ILE A 26 -2.75 12.31 -9.29
CA ILE A 26 -3.79 12.85 -10.17
C ILE A 26 -3.34 14.18 -10.78
N ALA A 27 -2.67 15.05 -10.01
CA ALA A 27 -2.14 16.30 -10.53
C ALA A 27 -1.03 16.07 -11.58
N ALA A 28 -0.24 15.00 -11.44
CA ALA A 28 0.84 14.66 -12.37
C ALA A 28 0.36 13.93 -13.64
N TYR A 29 -0.58 12.99 -13.51
CA TYR A 29 -0.93 12.04 -14.58
C TYR A 29 -2.40 12.12 -15.02
N GLY A 30 -3.27 12.73 -14.22
CA GLY A 30 -4.71 12.84 -14.47
C GLY A 30 -5.53 11.68 -13.90
N GLU A 31 -6.85 11.88 -13.80
CA GLU A 31 -7.77 10.90 -13.17
C GLU A 31 -7.94 9.61 -13.98
N SER A 32 -7.72 9.66 -15.30
CA SER A 32 -7.87 8.52 -16.20
C SER A 32 -6.64 7.61 -16.26
N GLU A 33 -5.56 7.93 -15.53
CA GLU A 33 -4.36 7.11 -15.50
C GLU A 33 -4.69 5.70 -14.95
N PRO A 34 -4.32 4.63 -15.68
CA PRO A 34 -4.56 3.26 -15.23
C PRO A 34 -3.69 2.88 -14.03
N VAL A 35 -4.28 2.13 -13.10
CA VAL A 35 -3.60 1.61 -11.91
C VAL A 35 -3.81 0.10 -11.81
N SER A 36 -2.72 -0.65 -11.70
CA SER A 36 -2.75 -2.10 -11.51
C SER A 36 -1.43 -2.62 -10.96
N PHE A 37 -1.47 -3.72 -10.22
CA PHE A 37 -0.25 -4.46 -9.90
C PHE A 37 0.21 -5.38 -11.04
N PRO A 38 1.51 -5.65 -11.17
CA PRO A 38 2.03 -6.58 -12.17
C PRO A 38 1.61 -8.03 -11.85
N GLY A 39 1.15 -8.75 -12.87
CA GLY A 39 0.91 -10.20 -12.77
C GLY A 39 -0.26 -10.60 -11.85
N THR A 40 -1.26 -9.74 -11.68
CA THR A 40 -2.50 -10.07 -10.94
C THR A 40 -3.77 -9.92 -11.78
N ALA A 41 -4.74 -10.82 -11.55
CA ALA A 41 -6.08 -10.75 -12.15
C ALA A 41 -7.10 -10.00 -11.27
N TYR A 42 -6.69 -9.55 -10.08
CA TYR A 42 -7.57 -9.03 -9.03
C TYR A 42 -7.51 -7.50 -8.85
N SER A 43 -6.84 -6.79 -9.75
CA SER A 43 -6.62 -5.33 -9.67
C SER A 43 -5.86 -4.94 -8.41
N LEU A 44 -6.57 -4.56 -7.34
CA LEU A 44 -6.04 -4.27 -6.01
C LEU A 44 -6.60 -5.33 -5.05
N PRO A 45 -5.82 -6.39 -4.72
CA PRO A 45 -6.32 -7.58 -4.04
C PRO A 45 -6.99 -7.31 -2.68
N CYS A 46 -6.46 -6.43 -1.84
CA CYS A 46 -7.03 -6.13 -0.53
C CYS A 46 -8.35 -5.36 -0.68
N TYR A 47 -8.38 -4.34 -1.54
CA TYR A 47 -9.61 -3.58 -1.77
C TYR A 47 -10.71 -4.43 -2.41
N TYR A 48 -10.35 -5.23 -3.43
CA TYR A 48 -11.28 -6.17 -4.06
C TYR A 48 -11.76 -7.24 -3.08
N GLY A 49 -10.89 -7.75 -2.21
CA GLY A 49 -11.26 -8.72 -1.17
C GLY A 49 -12.25 -8.18 -0.13
N VAL A 50 -12.17 -6.89 0.20
CA VAL A 50 -13.06 -6.25 1.20
C VAL A 50 -14.37 -5.77 0.59
N THR A 51 -14.33 -5.20 -0.62
CA THR A 51 -15.48 -4.50 -1.22
C THR A 51 -16.11 -5.22 -2.41
N GLY A 52 -15.38 -6.14 -3.05
CA GLY A 52 -15.78 -6.76 -4.32
C GLY A 52 -15.68 -5.84 -5.53
N VAL A 53 -15.21 -4.60 -5.37
CA VAL A 53 -15.10 -3.61 -6.45
C VAL A 53 -13.68 -3.59 -7.00
N LYS A 54 -13.55 -3.58 -8.33
CA LYS A 54 -12.26 -3.44 -9.01
C LYS A 54 -11.98 -1.95 -9.24
N ILE A 55 -10.79 -1.51 -8.82
CA ILE A 55 -10.27 -0.17 -9.11
C ILE A 55 -9.28 -0.30 -10.25
N THR A 56 -9.49 0.47 -11.31
CA THR A 56 -8.68 0.45 -12.54
C THR A 56 -8.03 1.79 -12.86
N THR A 57 -8.51 2.89 -12.27
CA THR A 57 -8.00 4.25 -12.54
C THR A 57 -7.72 5.03 -11.26
N LEU A 58 -6.91 6.08 -11.35
CA LEU A 58 -6.65 7.00 -10.23
C LEU A 58 -7.93 7.70 -9.73
N GLY A 59 -8.86 8.05 -10.62
CA GLY A 59 -10.15 8.63 -10.23
C GLY A 59 -11.00 7.68 -9.37
N GLU A 60 -11.08 6.41 -9.76
CA GLU A 60 -11.74 5.37 -8.97
C GLU A 60 -11.04 5.15 -7.62
N MET A 61 -9.70 5.20 -7.61
CA MET A 61 -8.92 5.10 -6.38
C MET A 61 -9.22 6.26 -5.42
N LYS A 62 -9.36 7.49 -5.93
CA LYS A 62 -9.75 8.65 -5.12
C LYS A 62 -11.17 8.50 -4.56
N ALA A 63 -12.13 8.08 -5.37
CA ALA A 63 -13.50 7.82 -4.91
C ALA A 63 -13.55 6.71 -3.83
N ALA A 64 -12.68 5.71 -3.95
CA ALA A 64 -12.57 4.63 -2.97
C ALA A 64 -12.11 5.12 -1.57
N MET A 65 -11.44 6.28 -1.47
CA MET A 65 -11.06 6.87 -0.18
C MET A 65 -12.26 7.23 0.68
N ASP A 66 -13.41 7.60 0.10
CA ASP A 66 -14.63 7.86 0.86
C ASP A 66 -15.16 6.59 1.53
N THR A 67 -15.02 5.43 0.86
CA THR A 67 -15.35 4.13 1.45
C THR A 67 -14.43 3.83 2.63
N ILE A 68 -13.12 4.09 2.49
CA ILE A 68 -12.15 3.91 3.58
C ILE A 68 -12.49 4.82 4.77
N LYS A 69 -12.85 6.08 4.51
CA LYS A 69 -13.25 7.05 5.53
C LYS A 69 -14.48 6.61 6.31
N SER A 70 -15.47 5.99 5.64
CA SER A 70 -16.67 5.47 6.30
C SER A 70 -16.38 4.39 7.34
N LYS A 71 -15.24 3.68 7.19
CA LYS A 71 -14.76 2.64 8.12
C LYS A 71 -13.99 3.21 9.31
N MET A 72 -13.65 4.50 9.29
CA MET A 72 -12.88 5.16 10.36
C MET A 72 -13.79 5.61 11.50
N THR A 73 -14.44 4.65 12.16
CA THR A 73 -15.26 4.92 13.34
C THR A 73 -14.39 5.14 14.59
N ARG A 74 -14.91 5.86 15.59
CA ARG A 74 -14.16 6.37 16.75
C ARG A 74 -14.71 5.91 18.09
N ASN A 75 -15.38 4.76 18.11
CA ASN A 75 -15.84 4.18 19.36
C ASN A 75 -14.73 3.29 19.95
N ASN A 76 -14.56 3.29 21.27
CA ASN A 76 -13.62 2.40 21.95
C ASN A 76 -14.18 0.97 22.05
N ARG A 77 -14.52 0.37 20.91
CA ARG A 77 -14.91 -1.04 20.81
C ARG A 77 -13.93 -1.77 19.91
N LEU A 78 -13.83 -3.07 20.14
CA LEU A 78 -12.90 -3.93 19.40
C LEU A 78 -13.16 -3.91 17.88
N HIS A 79 -14.43 -3.86 17.48
CA HIS A 79 -14.83 -3.78 16.07
C HIS A 79 -14.29 -2.52 15.38
N ASP A 80 -14.41 -1.35 16.01
CA ASP A 80 -13.90 -0.08 15.47
C ASP A 80 -12.37 -0.10 15.32
N ALA A 81 -11.65 -0.75 16.24
CA ALA A 81 -10.19 -0.93 16.10
C ALA A 81 -9.83 -1.83 14.90
N PHE A 82 -10.61 -2.88 14.63
CA PHE A 82 -10.40 -3.73 13.46
C PHE A 82 -10.74 -3.01 12.15
N GLU A 83 -11.85 -2.29 12.07
CA GLU A 83 -12.19 -1.49 10.88
C GLU A 83 -11.13 -0.42 10.62
N SER A 84 -10.61 0.23 11.66
CA SER A 84 -9.50 1.17 11.54
C SER A 84 -8.20 0.50 11.09
N GLY A 85 -7.97 -0.77 11.44
CA GLY A 85 -6.86 -1.57 10.94
C GLY A 85 -7.02 -1.96 9.46
N ILE A 86 -8.23 -2.35 9.05
CA ILE A 86 -8.57 -2.62 7.64
C ILE A 86 -8.36 -1.35 6.81
N ALA A 87 -8.84 -0.20 7.28
CA ALA A 87 -8.65 1.09 6.61
C ALA A 87 -7.15 1.39 6.40
N SER A 88 -6.31 1.16 7.41
CA SER A 88 -4.86 1.32 7.27
C SER A 88 -4.21 0.35 6.28
N ALA A 89 -4.69 -0.90 6.21
CA ALA A 89 -4.19 -1.86 5.23
C ALA A 89 -4.56 -1.46 3.78
N LEU A 90 -5.79 -0.97 3.57
CA LEU A 90 -6.24 -0.45 2.28
C LEU A 90 -5.44 0.79 1.85
N CYS A 91 -5.17 1.70 2.79
CA CYS A 91 -4.30 2.86 2.55
C CYS A 91 -2.88 2.45 2.13
N ALA A 92 -2.32 1.42 2.78
CA ALA A 92 -1.00 0.90 2.45
C ALA A 92 -0.97 0.28 1.04
N GLU A 93 -2.02 -0.44 0.64
CA GLU A 93 -2.15 -0.99 -0.72
C GLU A 93 -2.20 0.11 -1.78
N PHE A 94 -2.94 1.20 -1.53
CA PHE A 94 -3.03 2.30 -2.49
C PHE A 94 -1.69 3.02 -2.65
N LEU A 95 -1.01 3.33 -1.54
CA LEU A 95 0.35 3.90 -1.57
C LEU A 95 1.34 3.00 -2.30
N GLU A 96 1.18 1.69 -2.19
CA GLU A 96 2.02 0.73 -2.88
C GLU A 96 1.70 0.68 -4.38
N ALA A 97 0.43 0.64 -4.75
CA ALA A 97 -0.02 0.65 -6.15
C ALA A 97 0.46 1.89 -6.91
N LEU A 98 0.51 3.06 -6.26
CA LEU A 98 1.05 4.29 -6.85
C LEU A 98 2.52 4.17 -7.27
N LYS A 99 3.31 3.30 -6.62
CA LYS A 99 4.73 3.08 -6.99
C LYS A 99 4.89 2.25 -8.27
N TYR A 100 3.89 1.47 -8.65
CA TYR A 100 3.89 0.63 -9.85
C TYR A 100 3.27 1.32 -11.08
N LEU A 101 2.94 2.61 -10.97
CA LEU A 101 2.44 3.41 -12.09
C LEU A 101 3.40 3.33 -13.29
N HIS A 102 2.83 3.31 -14.49
CA HIS A 102 3.55 3.16 -15.77
C HIS A 102 4.46 1.92 -15.88
N GLY A 103 4.18 0.87 -15.09
CA GLY A 103 5.00 -0.35 -15.11
C GLY A 103 6.38 -0.15 -14.49
N ALA A 104 6.55 0.84 -13.61
CA ALA A 104 7.76 0.99 -12.85
C ALA A 104 8.07 -0.27 -12.04
N GLU A 105 9.35 -0.58 -11.90
CA GLU A 105 9.87 -1.65 -11.03
C GLU A 105 10.51 -0.98 -9.79
N PRO A 106 9.71 -0.59 -8.78
CA PRO A 106 10.22 0.16 -7.63
C PRO A 106 11.12 -0.67 -6.70
N TYR A 107 11.16 -2.00 -6.89
CA TYR A 107 11.91 -2.93 -6.05
C TYR A 107 12.92 -3.72 -6.88
N ALA A 108 14.09 -3.91 -6.31
CA ALA A 108 15.15 -4.76 -6.85
C ALA A 108 15.61 -5.73 -5.75
N GLU A 109 16.25 -6.84 -6.14
CA GLU A 109 16.75 -7.83 -5.19
C GLU A 109 17.66 -7.17 -4.13
N PRO A 110 17.47 -7.47 -2.83
CA PRO A 110 16.75 -8.62 -2.27
C PRO A 110 15.24 -8.42 -2.00
N GLU A 111 14.67 -7.26 -2.37
CA GLU A 111 13.28 -6.92 -2.09
C GLU A 111 12.37 -7.44 -3.22
N MET A 112 11.40 -8.31 -2.90
CA MET A 112 10.55 -8.95 -3.90
C MET A 112 9.35 -8.08 -4.35
N GLY A 113 9.06 -6.98 -3.66
CA GLY A 113 7.90 -6.13 -3.97
C GLY A 113 6.57 -6.89 -3.94
N HIS A 114 5.72 -6.63 -4.94
CA HIS A 114 4.42 -7.28 -5.11
C HIS A 114 4.57 -8.74 -5.53
N LEU A 115 3.91 -9.65 -4.81
CA LEU A 115 3.90 -11.08 -5.14
C LEU A 115 2.83 -11.38 -6.19
N THR A 116 3.25 -11.84 -7.36
CA THR A 116 2.34 -12.19 -8.48
C THR A 116 1.42 -13.36 -8.14
N ASP A 117 0.27 -13.44 -8.81
CA ASP A 117 -0.69 -14.52 -8.59
C ASP A 117 -0.07 -15.91 -8.87
N ALA A 118 0.86 -16.01 -9.81
CA ALA A 118 1.56 -17.25 -10.12
C ALA A 118 2.41 -17.72 -8.92
N PHE A 119 3.10 -16.79 -8.26
CA PHE A 119 3.87 -17.08 -7.06
C PHE A 119 2.97 -17.53 -5.90
N VAL A 120 1.84 -16.85 -5.70
CA VAL A 120 0.85 -17.23 -4.67
C VAL A 120 0.26 -18.62 -4.94
N ARG A 121 -0.05 -18.96 -6.19
CA ARG A 121 -0.54 -20.31 -6.56
C ARG A 121 0.51 -21.39 -6.28
N ASN A 122 1.78 -21.12 -6.56
CA ASN A 122 2.87 -22.05 -6.27
C ASN A 122 3.07 -22.27 -4.76
N LEU A 123 2.94 -21.22 -3.95
CA LEU A 123 2.97 -21.33 -2.50
C LEU A 123 1.69 -21.95 -1.90
N GLY A 124 0.57 -21.88 -2.61
CA GLY A 124 -0.71 -22.40 -2.13
C GLY A 124 -0.71 -23.92 -1.93
N VAL A 125 -0.08 -24.67 -2.83
CA VAL A 125 0.00 -26.14 -2.73
C VAL A 125 0.67 -26.60 -1.42
N PRO A 126 1.92 -26.17 -1.09
CA PRO A 126 2.58 -26.59 0.13
C PRO A 126 1.92 -26.07 1.42
N LEU A 127 1.17 -24.96 1.34
CA LEU A 127 0.37 -24.48 2.47
C LEU A 127 -0.85 -25.36 2.75
N VAL A 128 -1.48 -25.92 1.71
CA VAL A 128 -2.63 -26.82 1.85
C VAL A 128 -2.19 -28.23 2.25
N THR A 129 -1.06 -28.72 1.76
CA THR A 129 -0.52 -30.04 2.13
C THR A 129 0.12 -30.07 3.53
N GLY A 130 0.42 -28.89 4.10
CA GLY A 130 1.06 -28.75 5.41
C GLY A 130 2.58 -28.91 5.37
N ASP A 131 3.20 -28.94 4.19
CA ASP A 131 4.65 -28.92 4.02
C ASP A 131 5.25 -27.60 4.53
N ILE A 132 4.48 -26.51 4.44
CA ILE A 132 4.75 -25.25 5.15
C ILE A 132 3.74 -25.13 6.31
N PRO A 133 4.18 -25.21 7.58
CA PRO A 133 3.27 -25.23 8.73
C PRO A 133 2.59 -23.88 9.01
N GLY A 134 3.11 -22.78 8.44
CA GLY A 134 2.55 -21.44 8.60
C GLY A 134 3.50 -20.36 8.07
N VAL A 135 3.00 -19.13 7.96
CA VAL A 135 3.76 -17.97 7.49
C VAL A 135 4.05 -17.03 8.66
N SER A 136 5.30 -16.59 8.80
CA SER A 136 5.72 -15.64 9.83
C SER A 136 6.02 -14.26 9.23
N PRO A 137 5.07 -13.31 9.28
CA PRO A 137 5.32 -11.94 8.85
C PRO A 137 6.11 -11.19 9.94
N ILE A 138 7.43 -11.05 9.75
CA ILE A 138 8.31 -10.32 10.66
C ILE A 138 8.56 -8.93 10.11
N ARG A 139 8.08 -7.90 10.81
CA ARG A 139 8.43 -6.50 10.56
C ARG A 139 9.34 -6.00 11.66
N ARG A 140 10.56 -5.56 11.31
CA ARG A 140 11.45 -4.85 12.25
C ARG A 140 11.07 -3.36 12.29
N ARG A 141 11.22 -2.72 13.45
CA ARG A 141 11.23 -1.26 13.54
C ARG A 141 12.50 -0.76 12.84
N VAL A 142 12.36 -0.29 11.61
CA VAL A 142 13.41 0.51 10.96
C VAL A 142 13.23 1.93 11.49
N PHE A 143 14.21 2.42 12.25
CA PHE A 143 14.31 3.84 12.54
C PHE A 143 14.63 4.53 11.21
N TRP A 144 13.59 5.05 10.56
CA TRP A 144 13.72 5.77 9.30
C TRP A 144 14.50 7.06 9.57
N SER A 145 15.79 7.09 9.25
CA SER A 145 16.51 8.34 9.04
C SER A 145 16.29 8.75 7.58
N PRO A 146 15.83 9.96 7.28
CA PRO A 146 15.87 10.46 5.91
C PRO A 146 17.31 10.34 5.41
N SER A 147 17.51 9.61 4.30
CA SER A 147 18.83 9.52 3.66
C SER A 147 19.31 10.95 3.35
N PRO A 148 20.52 11.35 3.74
CA PRO A 148 21.05 12.65 3.35
C PRO A 148 21.14 12.68 1.82
N ALA A 149 20.61 13.75 1.22
CA ALA A 149 20.73 14.03 -0.20
C ALA A 149 22.22 13.97 -0.57
N THR A 150 22.56 13.09 -1.51
CA THR A 150 23.90 13.01 -2.10
C THR A 150 24.19 14.36 -2.78
N PRO A 151 25.20 15.14 -2.36
CA PRO A 151 25.55 16.36 -3.08
C PRO A 151 26.05 15.97 -4.48
N SER A 152 25.37 16.50 -5.50
CA SER A 152 25.76 16.36 -6.90
C SER A 152 27.18 16.88 -7.10
N SER A 153 28.11 16.00 -7.51
CA SER A 153 29.44 16.40 -7.96
C SER A 153 29.33 17.10 -9.31
N THR A 154 29.32 18.43 -9.31
CA THR A 154 29.58 19.21 -10.53
C THR A 154 31.08 19.20 -10.81
N ALA A 155 31.48 18.42 -11.81
CA ALA A 155 32.76 18.54 -12.49
C ALA A 155 32.62 19.50 -13.68
N SER A 156 33.41 20.58 -13.70
CA SER A 156 33.73 21.46 -14.84
C SER A 156 34.65 22.57 -14.28
N THR A 157 35.88 22.88 -14.71
CA THR A 157 36.59 22.78 -16.00
C THR A 157 38.07 23.18 -15.72
N PRO A 158 39.06 22.77 -16.54
CA PRO A 158 40.49 23.00 -16.27
C PRO A 158 40.97 24.39 -16.70
N ALA A 159 42.09 24.83 -16.09
CA ALA A 159 43.04 25.82 -16.61
C ALA A 159 44.44 25.47 -16.12
#